data_AF-A0A1Q8ZQ28-F1
#
_entry.id   AF-A0A1Q8ZQ28-F1
#
_cell.length_a   1.000
_cell.length_b   1.000
_cell.length_c   1.000
_cell.angle_alpha   90.00
_cell.angle_beta   90.00
_cell.angle_gamma   90.00
#
_symmetry.space_group_name_H-M   'P 1'
#
loop_
_entity.id
_entity.type
_entity.pdbx_description
1 polymer ?
#
loop_
_entity_poly.entity_id
_entity_poly.type
_entity_poly.pdbx_seq_one_letter_code
_entity_poly.pdbx_strand_id
1 'polypeptide(L)' 'MNTNLLHNLINTLITAIPALALFDWTPFFSEATSLKIVGVLGLGKIMINAVRDGPGGMVRPQPPVEPPPSPDGGPQ' A
#
# COMPACT_ATOMS: atom_id res chain seq x y z
N MET A 1 14.27 18.45 6.53
CA MET A 1 13.98 17.16 5.88
C MET A 1 13.33 17.46 4.54
N ASN A 2 13.79 16.87 3.43
CA ASN A 2 13.20 17.16 2.12
C ASN A 2 11.85 16.43 2.03
N THR A 3 10.76 17.14 2.31
CA THR A 3 9.38 16.60 2.28
C THR A 3 9.06 15.93 0.96
N ASN A 4 9.64 16.40 -0.16
CA ASN A 4 9.44 15.79 -1.48
C ASN A 4 10.09 14.41 -1.59
N LEU A 5 11.24 14.20 -0.96
CA LEU A 5 11.89 12.89 -0.92
C LEU A 5 11.07 11.89 -0.11
N LEU A 6 10.59 12.31 1.07
CA LEU A 6 9.74 11.46 1.93
C LEU A 6 8.43 11.08 1.21
N HIS A 7 7.80 12.04 0.54
CA HIS A 7 6.56 11.80 -0.20
C HIS A 7 6.75 10.83 -1.37
N ASN A 8 7.79 11.02 -2.18
CA ASN A 8 8.11 10.13 -3.31
C ASN A 8 8.44 8.71 -2.83
N LEU A 9 9.15 8.59 -1.71
CA LEU A 9 9.46 7.31 -1.10
C LEU A 9 8.18 6.59 -0.66
N ILE A 10 7.28 7.27 0.06
CA ILE A 10 6.02 6.69 0.52
C ILE A 10 5.16 6.22 -0.66
N ASN A 11 5.02 7.03 -1.72
CA ASN A 11 4.26 6.63 -2.91
C ASN A 11 4.84 5.38 -3.59
N THR A 12 6.17 5.29 -3.68
CA THR A 12 6.86 4.12 -4.22
C THR A 12 6.64 2.88 -3.35
N LEU A 13 6.70 3.00 -2.02
CA LEU A 13 6.53 1.87 -1.12
C LEU A 13 5.08 1.36 -1.08
N ILE A 14 4.09 2.26 -1.13
CA ILE A 14 2.66 1.90 -1.18
C ILE A 14 2.34 1.02 -2.39
N THR A 15 3.01 1.27 -3.52
CA THR A 15 2.82 0.52 -4.77
C THR A 15 3.67 -0.75 -4.83
N ALA A 16 4.94 -0.68 -4.42
CA ALA A 16 5.87 -1.81 -4.54
C ALA A 16 5.59 -2.94 -3.54
N ILE A 17 5.30 -2.62 -2.28
CA ILE A 17 5.18 -3.63 -1.21
C ILE A 17 4.08 -4.66 -1.49
N PRO A 18 2.86 -4.28 -1.92
CA PRO A 18 1.82 -5.25 -2.25
C PRO A 18 2.21 -6.16 -3.42
N ALA A 19 2.85 -5.62 -4.44
CA ALA A 19 3.32 -6.39 -5.58
C ALA A 19 4.37 -7.43 -5.13
N LEU A 20 5.32 -7.02 -4.29
CA LEU A 20 6.34 -7.91 -3.72
C LEU A 20 5.74 -8.96 -2.77
N ALA A 21 4.67 -8.63 -2.04
CA ALA A 21 4.01 -9.57 -1.14
C ALA A 21 3.22 -10.66 -1.90
N LEU A 22 2.77 -10.37 -3.12
CA LEU A 22 2.08 -11.32 -4.00
C LEU A 22 3.04 -12.12 -4.90
N PHE A 23 4.31 -11.69 -5.00
CA PHE A 23 5.31 -12.38 -5.80
C PHE A 23 5.70 -13.72 -5.18
N ASP A 24 5.87 -14.74 -6.01
CA ASP A 24 6.34 -16.06 -5.56
C ASP A 24 7.86 -16.05 -5.36
N TRP A 25 8.29 -16.03 -4.10
CA TRP A 25 9.69 -16.05 -3.69
C TRP A 25 10.30 -17.44 -3.61
N THR A 26 9.48 -18.50 -3.64
CA THR A 26 9.93 -19.89 -3.47
C THR A 26 10.91 -20.40 -4.53
N PRO A 27 10.97 -19.88 -5.77
CA PRO A 27 12.02 -20.25 -6.73
C PRO A 27 13.42 -19.78 -6.33
N PHE A 28 13.52 -18.77 -5.45
CA PHE A 28 14.79 -18.13 -5.09
C PHE A 28 15.23 -18.46 -3.67
N PHE A 29 14.29 -18.83 -2.79
CA PHE A 29 14.54 -18.98 -1.36
C PHE A 29 13.79 -20.17 -0.76
N SER A 30 14.27 -20.65 0.40
CA SER A 30 13.54 -21.64 1.20
C SER A 30 12.16 -21.13 1.63
N GLU A 31 11.21 -22.04 1.87
CA GLU A 31 9.86 -21.71 2.36
C GLU A 31 9.91 -20.80 3.59
N ALA A 32 10.74 -21.14 4.58
CA ALA A 32 10.90 -20.34 5.80
C ALA A 32 11.42 -18.92 5.51
N THR A 33 12.31 -18.76 4.53
CA THR A 33 12.82 -17.44 4.12
C THR A 33 11.76 -16.66 3.35
N SER A 34 11.06 -17.29 2.41
CA SER A 34 9.97 -16.69 1.64
C SER A 34 8.85 -16.19 2.54
N LEU A 35 8.46 -16.98 3.56
CA LEU A 35 7.49 -16.57 4.56
C LEU A 35 7.94 -15.34 5.36
N LYS A 36 9.23 -15.28 5.74
CA LYS A 36 9.80 -14.11 6.42
C LYS A 36 9.78 -12.87 5.52
N ILE A 37 10.08 -13.02 4.22
CA ILE A 37 10.01 -11.91 3.26
C ILE A 37 8.60 -11.33 3.22
N VAL A 38 7.59 -12.19 3.00
CA VAL A 38 6.18 -11.76 2.96
C VAL A 38 5.74 -11.18 4.31
N GLY A 39 6.17 -11.77 5.43
CA GLY A 39 5.87 -11.26 6.77
C GLY A 39 6.44 -9.85 7.01
N VAL A 40 7.70 -9.60 6.63
CA VAL A 40 8.34 -8.29 6.74
C VAL A 40 7.66 -7.26 5.82
N LEU A 41 7.32 -7.64 4.59
CA LEU A 41 6.58 -6.78 3.66
C LEU A 41 5.20 -6.41 4.23
N GLY A 42 4.49 -7.37 4.82
CA GLY A 42 3.21 -7.15 5.49
C GLY A 42 3.32 -6.16 6.65
N LEU A 43 4.29 -6.35 7.55
CA LEU A 43 4.57 -5.41 8.64
C LEU A 43 4.96 -4.03 8.13
N GLY A 44 5.80 -3.97 7.10
CA GLY A 44 6.20 -2.71 6.45
C GLY A 44 5.00 -1.95 5.90
N LYS A 45 4.05 -2.62 5.26
CA LYS A 45 2.81 -2.02 4.76
C LYS A 45 1.99 -1.40 5.90
N ILE A 46 1.85 -2.11 7.02
CA ILE A 46 1.12 -1.62 8.20
C ILE A 46 1.78 -0.34 8.73
N MET A 47 3.11 -0.34 8.86
CA MET A 47 3.86 0.83 9.35
C MET A 47 3.72 2.03 8.41
N ILE A 48 3.78 1.81 7.09
CA ILE A 48 3.58 2.89 6.11
C ILE A 48 2.17 3.48 6.21
N ASN A 49 1.15 2.63 6.27
CA ASN A 49 -0.23 3.09 6.45
C ASN A 49 -0.39 3.87 7.76
N ALA A 50 0.23 3.41 8.86
CA ALA A 50 0.18 4.10 10.15
C ALA A 50 0.87 5.48 10.11
N VAL A 51 2.02 5.59 9.44
CA VAL A 51 2.72 6.88 9.25
C VAL A 51 1.95 7.82 8.33
N ARG A 52 1.31 7.28 7.28
CA ARG A 52 0.54 8.05 6.29
C ARG A 52 -0.77 8.56 6.86
N ASP A 53 -1.55 7.69 7.49
CA ASP A 53 -2.94 7.94 7.88
C ASP A 53 -3.07 8.33 9.36
N GLY A 54 -2.06 8.01 10.17
CA GLY A 54 -2.16 8.05 11.63
C GLY A 54 -3.11 6.98 12.19
N PRO A 55 -3.11 6.75 13.52
CA PRO A 55 -3.96 5.73 14.15
C PRO A 55 -5.46 5.94 13.88
N GLY A 56 -5.90 7.20 13.83
CA GLY A 56 -7.29 7.55 13.55
C GLY A 56 -7.69 7.38 12.08
N GLY A 57 -6.77 7.55 11.13
CA GLY A 57 -7.07 7.38 9.70
C GLY A 57 -7.20 5.91 9.30
N MET A 58 -6.54 4.99 9.99
CA MET A 58 -6.61 3.55 9.71
C MET A 58 -7.95 2.90 10.04
N VAL A 59 -8.76 3.52 10.91
CA VAL A 59 -10.06 2.99 11.36
C VAL A 59 -11.25 3.79 10.84
N ARG A 60 -11.00 4.91 10.15
CA ARG A 60 -12.07 5.72 9.56
C ARG A 60 -12.66 4.99 8.35
N PRO A 61 -13.98 5.08 8.15
CA PRO A 61 -14.59 4.70 6.87
C PRO A 61 -13.89 5.44 5.74
N GLN A 62 -13.48 4.71 4.71
CA GLN A 62 -12.90 5.32 3.53
C GLN A 62 -14.00 6.14 2.83
N PRO A 63 -13.70 7.38 2.36
CA PRO A 63 -14.63 8.13 1.54
C PRO A 63 -15.06 7.28 0.33
N PRO A 64 -16.32 7.38 -0.13
CA PRO A 64 -16.73 6.76 -1.38
C PRO A 64 -15.80 7.21 -2.51
N VAL A 65 -15.32 6.25 -3.30
CA VAL A 65 -14.62 6.57 -4.54
C VAL A 65 -15.66 7.19 -5.47
N GLU A 66 -15.42 8.41 -5.96
CA GLU A 66 -16.34 9.03 -6.92
C GLU A 66 -16.56 8.08 -8.10
N PRO A 67 -17.83 7.75 -8.43
CA PRO A 67 -18.11 6.97 -9.63
C PRO A 67 -17.53 7.67 -10.85
N PRO A 68 -17.03 6.92 -11.85
CA PRO A 68 -16.67 7.53 -13.12
C PRO A 68 -17.88 8.31 -13.66
N PRO A 69 -17.65 9.47 -14.31
CA PRO A 69 -18.74 10.29 -14.83
C PRO A 69 -19.64 9.45 -15.75
N SER A 70 -20.96 9.65 -15.64
CA SER A 70 -21.93 8.99 -16.51
C SER A 70 -21.55 9.23 -17.98
N PRO A 71 -21.57 8.19 -18.85
CA PRO A 71 -21.19 8.31 -20.27
C PRO A 71 -21.91 9.42 -21.04
N ASP A 72 -23.05 9.85 -20.51
CA ASP A 72 -24.05 10.74 -21.03
C ASP A 72 -24.02 12.15 -20.40
N GLY A 73 -23.07 12.44 -19.49
CA GLY A 73 -22.80 13.79 -18.97
C GLY A 73 -23.92 14.38 -18.09
N GLY A 74 -24.88 13.55 -17.67
CA GLY A 74 -25.91 13.94 -16.72
C GLY A 74 -25.35 14.14 -15.30
N PRO A 75 -26.02 14.95 -14.46
CA PRO A 75 -25.68 15.03 -13.04
C PRO A 75 -25.82 13.66 -12.37
N GLN A 76 -24.93 13.36 -11.42
CA GLN A 76 -25.02 12.17 -10.57
C GLN A 76 -26.24 12.23 -9.65
#